data_AF-A0A836IGT1-F1
#
_entry.id   AF-A0A836IGT1-F1
#
_cell.length_a   1.000
_cell.length_b   1.000
_cell.length_c   1.000
_cell.angle_alpha   90.00
_cell.angle_beta   90.00
_cell.angle_gamma   90.00
#
_symmetry.space_group_name_H-M   'P 1'
#
loop_
_entity.id
_entity.type
_entity.pdbx_description
1 polymer ?
#
loop_
_entity_poly.entity_id
_entity_poly.type
_entity_poly.pdbx_seq_one_letter_code
_entity_poly.pdbx_strand_id
1 'polypeptide(L)'
;MNATTSCPHAVVAITLTQKQQTGEVVTQKTSRLNLVNLAGSERASTTLATGKLLAESANINKSLTCLGNVINSHAEAGGLGKGRYVPYRDSTLT
;
A
#
# COMPACT_ATOMS: atom_id res chain seq x y z
N MET A 1 -16.44 -17.25 -0.57
CA MET A 1 -15.91 -16.86 0.76
C MET A 1 -14.76 -17.83 1.02
N ASN A 2 -13.51 -17.40 0.86
CA ASN A 2 -12.37 -18.32 1.02
C ASN A 2 -12.26 -18.70 2.50
N ALA A 3 -12.10 -19.99 2.77
CA ALA A 3 -12.09 -20.58 4.12
C ALA A 3 -10.83 -20.23 4.95
N THR A 4 -9.94 -19.41 4.41
CA THR A 4 -8.70 -18.99 5.07
C THR A 4 -8.87 -17.56 5.53
N THR A 5 -9.15 -17.44 6.83
CA THR A 5 -9.01 -16.27 7.70
C THR A 5 -8.00 -15.22 7.19
N SER A 6 -8.47 -13.99 7.03
CA SER A 6 -7.71 -12.73 6.97
C SER A 6 -6.20 -12.86 6.71
N CYS A 7 -5.79 -12.84 5.44
CA CYS A 7 -4.38 -12.60 5.11
C CYS A 7 -4.06 -11.11 5.37
N PRO A 8 -3.05 -10.78 6.19
CA PRO A 8 -2.58 -9.40 6.31
C PRO A 8 -2.01 -8.91 4.97
N HIS A 9 -1.88 -7.58 4.82
CA HIS A 9 -1.18 -7.00 3.67
C HIS A 9 0.25 -7.53 3.61
N ALA A 10 0.68 -8.01 2.45
CA ALA A 10 2.05 -8.45 2.20
C ALA A 10 2.74 -7.51 1.22
N VAL A 11 3.93 -7.04 1.58
CA VAL A 11 4.77 -6.18 0.74
C VAL A 11 6.07 -6.91 0.42
N VAL A 12 6.29 -7.19 -0.86
CA VAL A 12 7.55 -7.72 -1.37
C VAL A 12 8.28 -6.58 -2.08
N ALA A 13 9.36 -6.10 -1.48
CA ALA A 13 10.18 -5.04 -2.04
C ALA A 13 11.41 -5.62 -2.74
N ILE A 14 11.45 -5.49 -4.07
CA ILE A 14 12.55 -5.92 -4.92
C ILE A 14 13.38 -4.69 -5.27
N THR A 15 14.68 -4.70 -4.96
CA THR A 15 15.61 -3.66 -5.38
C THR A 15 16.51 -4.23 -6.47
N LEU A 16 16.46 -3.65 -7.67
CA LEU A 16 17.28 -4.04 -8.80
C LEU A 16 18.36 -2.98 -9.02
N THR A 17 19.61 -3.39 -8.95
CA THR A 17 20.76 -2.53 -9.23
C THR A 17 21.50 -3.06 -10.45
N GLN A 18 21.45 -2.31 -11.55
CA GLN A 18 22.25 -2.54 -12.73
C GLN A 18 23.53 -1.72 -12.65
N LYS A 19 24.69 -2.38 -12.79
CA LYS A 19 25.99 -1.72 -12.94
C LYS A 19 26.49 -1.96 -14.36
N GLN A 20 26.92 -0.91 -15.04
CA GLN A 20 27.52 -1.00 -16.36
C GLN A 20 28.86 -0.27 -16.35
N GLN A 21 29.91 -0.96 -16.77
CA GLN A 21 31.24 -0.40 -16.92
C GLN A 21 31.54 -0.14 -18.40
N THR A 22 32.13 1.01 -18.70
CA THR A 22 32.57 1.39 -20.04
C THR A 22 33.95 2.05 -19.91
N GLY A 23 35.00 1.28 -20.19
CA GLY A 23 36.37 1.67 -19.85
C GLY A 23 36.55 1.79 -18.33
N GLU A 24 37.00 2.96 -17.88
CA GLU A 24 37.14 3.29 -16.45
C GLU A 24 35.85 3.82 -15.82
N VAL A 25 34.85 4.18 -16.62
CA VAL A 25 33.59 4.74 -16.11
C VAL A 25 32.64 3.61 -15.69
N VAL A 26 32.19 3.64 -14.43
CA VAL A 26 31.13 2.77 -13.91
C VAL A 26 29.86 3.59 -13.70
N THR A 27 28.78 3.19 -14.37
CA THR A 27 27.43 3.74 -14.17
C THR A 27 26.58 2.75 -13.39
N GLN A 28 25.71 3.27 -12.53
CA GLN A 28 24.78 2.46 -11.74
C GLN A 28 23.36 2.99 -11.91
N LYS A 29 22.43 2.10 -12.24
CA LYS A 29 20.99 2.36 -12.23
C LYS A 29 20.36 1.51 -11.14
N THR A 30 19.58 2.12 -10.25
CA THR A 30 18.88 1.41 -9.18
C THR A 30 17.38 1.67 -9.32
N SER A 31 16.58 0.62 -9.31
CA SER A 31 15.13 0.69 -9.24
C SER A 31 14.62 -0.10 -8.05
N ARG A 32 13.47 0.31 -7.51
CA ARG A 32 12.78 -0.40 -6.43
C ARG A 32 11.36 -0.68 -6.89
N LEU A 33 10.99 -1.95 -6.91
CA LEU A 33 9.66 -2.44 -7.23
C LEU A 33 9.02 -2.99 -5.96
N ASN A 34 7.89 -2.43 -5.55
CA ASN A 34 7.10 -2.96 -4.44
C ASN A 34 5.90 -3.73 -5.01
N LEU A 35 5.87 -5.04 -4.82
CA LEU A 35 4.73 -5.90 -5.13
C LEU A 35 3.90 -6.03 -3.87
N VAL A 36 2.68 -5.49 -3.88
CA VAL A 36 1.81 -5.44 -2.71
C VAL A 36 0.60 -6.33 -2.93
N ASN A 37 0.44 -7.36 -2.08
CA ASN A 37 -0.78 -8.15 -2.00
C ASN A 37 -1.62 -7.62 -0.83
N LEU A 38 -2.75 -6.99 -1.15
CA LEU A 38 -3.62 -6.38 -0.16
C LEU A 38 -4.57 -7.43 0.45
N ALA A 39 -4.89 -7.22 1.72
CA ALA A 39 -5.95 -7.94 2.41
C ALA A 39 -7.32 -7.69 1.75
N GLY A 40 -8.29 -8.55 2.07
CA GLY A 40 -9.66 -8.44 1.58
C GLY A 40 -10.31 -7.11 1.96
N SER A 41 -11.11 -6.57 1.03
CA SER A 41 -11.84 -5.30 1.19
C SER A 41 -13.31 -5.51 1.55
N GLU A 42 -13.68 -6.69 2.02
CA GLU A 42 -15.04 -7.00 2.42
C GLU A 42 -15.51 -6.13 3.59
N ARG A 43 -16.80 -5.78 3.54
CA ARG A 43 -17.42 -4.97 4.60
C ARG A 43 -17.62 -5.81 5.84
N ALA A 44 -17.32 -5.25 7.00
CA ALA A 44 -17.58 -5.91 8.28
C ALA A 44 -19.04 -6.38 8.43
N SER A 45 -20.01 -5.61 7.91
CA SER A 45 -21.44 -5.97 7.93
C SER A 45 -21.79 -7.20 7.10
N THR A 46 -20.94 -7.59 6.15
CA THR A 46 -21.09 -8.81 5.34
C THR A 46 -20.41 -10.02 5.97
N THR A 47 -19.73 -9.81 7.09
CA THR A 47 -19.09 -10.86 7.89
C THR A 47 -19.88 -11.09 9.17
N LEU A 48 -19.82 -12.31 9.72
CA LEU A 48 -20.33 -12.61 11.07
C LEU A 48 -19.24 -12.36 12.14
N ALA A 49 -18.28 -11.46 11.85
CA ALA A 49 -17.18 -11.16 12.73
C ALA A 49 -17.65 -10.42 13.98
N THR A 50 -17.23 -10.89 15.15
CA THR A 50 -17.57 -10.29 16.45
C THR A 50 -16.32 -10.13 17.32
N GLY A 51 -16.39 -9.24 18.31
CA GLY A 51 -15.30 -9.01 19.27
C GLY A 51 -13.96 -8.70 18.60
N LYS A 52 -12.94 -9.52 18.87
CA LYS A 52 -11.58 -9.34 18.34
C LYS A 52 -11.51 -9.42 16.81
N LEU A 53 -12.28 -10.30 16.20
CA LEU A 53 -12.29 -10.46 14.75
C LEU A 53 -12.87 -9.22 14.06
N LEU A 54 -13.90 -8.61 14.66
CA LEU A 54 -14.46 -7.34 14.16
C LEU A 54 -13.42 -6.21 14.22
N ALA A 55 -12.65 -6.13 15.31
CA ALA A 55 -11.59 -5.12 15.46
C ALA A 55 -10.47 -5.33 14.43
N GLU A 56 -10.09 -6.57 14.15
CA GLU A 56 -9.13 -6.90 13.10
C GLU A 56 -9.63 -6.49 11.71
N SER A 57 -10.86 -6.89 11.33
CA SER A 57 -11.48 -6.51 10.06
C SER A 57 -11.66 -4.99 9.91
N ALA A 58 -11.94 -4.28 11.01
CA ALA A 58 -12.01 -2.82 11.01
C ALA A 58 -10.64 -2.18 10.72
N ASN A 59 -9.56 -2.71 11.30
CA ASN A 59 -8.21 -2.22 11.05
C ASN A 59 -7.74 -2.49 9.61
N ILE A 60 -8.07 -3.65 9.04
CA ILE A 60 -7.85 -3.94 7.61
C ILE A 60 -8.52 -2.88 6.74
N ASN A 61 -9.82 -2.65 6.95
CA ASN A 61 -10.58 -1.65 6.17
C ASN A 61 -10.09 -0.21 6.38
N LYS A 62 -9.65 0.13 7.60
CA LYS A 62 -9.01 1.43 7.88
C LYS A 62 -7.77 1.64 7.03
N SER A 63 -6.86 0.66 7.00
CA SER A 63 -5.62 0.75 6.23
C SER A 63 -5.85 0.87 4.72
N LEU A 64 -6.84 0.14 4.18
CA LEU A 64 -7.25 0.23 2.77
C LEU A 64 -7.87 1.59 2.43
N THR A 65 -8.68 2.15 3.33
CA THR A 65 -9.27 3.48 3.16
C THR A 65 -8.20 4.58 3.17
N CYS A 66 -7.22 4.49 4.09
CA CYS A 66 -6.08 5.42 4.13
C CYS A 66 -5.28 5.38 2.83
N LEU A 67 -5.02 4.18 2.28
CA LEU A 67 -4.37 4.01 0.98
C LEU A 67 -5.17 4.72 -0.14
N GLY A 68 -6.49 4.52 -0.20
CA GLY A 68 -7.36 5.19 -1.16
C GLY A 68 -7.31 6.73 -1.04
N ASN A 69 -7.31 7.25 0.18
CA ASN A 69 -7.23 8.69 0.44
C ASN A 69 -5.90 9.29 -0.04
N VAL A 70 -4.79 8.60 0.18
CA VAL A 70 -3.46 9.02 -0.31
C VAL A 70 -3.44 9.03 -1.84
N ILE A 71 -3.93 7.97 -2.48
CA ILE A 71 -3.99 7.86 -3.96
C ILE A 71 -4.85 9.00 -4.55
N ASN A 72 -6.04 9.23 -3.99
CA ASN A 72 -6.92 10.31 -4.43
C ASN A 72 -6.29 11.69 -4.25
N SER A 73 -5.58 11.91 -3.14
CA SER A 73 -4.87 13.17 -2.90
C SER A 73 -3.81 13.46 -3.97
N HIS A 74 -3.10 12.43 -4.45
CA HIS A 74 -2.15 12.56 -5.57
C HIS A 74 -2.83 12.80 -6.91
N ALA A 75 -3.92 12.09 -7.18
CA ALA A 75 -4.68 12.26 -8.42
C ALA A 75 -5.26 13.68 -8.55
N GLU A 76 -5.79 14.23 -7.47
CA GLU A 76 -6.36 15.59 -7.42
C GLU A 76 -5.29 16.68 -7.49
N ALA A 77 -4.10 16.45 -6.91
CA ALA A 77 -2.98 17.40 -6.94
C ALA A 77 -2.44 17.65 -8.35
N GLY A 78 -2.64 16.72 -9.29
CA GLY A 78 -2.27 16.87 -10.70
C GLY A 78 -3.10 17.90 -11.48
N GLY A 79 -4.29 18.29 -10.98
CA GLY A 79 -5.20 19.21 -11.66
C GLY A 79 -5.17 20.66 -11.17
N LEU A 80 -4.77 20.91 -9.92
CA LEU A 80 -4.78 22.23 -9.29
C LEU A 80 -3.55 22.34 -8.40
N GLY A 81 -2.47 22.94 -8.93
CA GLY A 81 -1.11 22.94 -8.37
C GLY A 81 -0.89 23.61 -7.00
N LYS A 82 -1.71 23.31 -5.99
CA LYS A 82 -1.50 23.67 -4.58
C LYS A 82 -1.22 22.39 -3.79
N GLY A 83 -0.08 22.38 -3.09
CA GLY A 83 0.32 21.28 -2.22
C GLY A 83 -0.74 21.03 -1.14
N ARG A 84 -1.58 20.02 -1.37
CA ARG A 84 -2.58 19.55 -0.42
C ARG A 84 -1.92 18.60 0.57
N TYR A 85 -2.35 18.65 1.82
CA TYR A 85 -1.91 17.69 2.84
C TYR A 85 -2.26 16.26 2.40
N VAL A 86 -1.26 15.39 2.37
CA VAL A 86 -1.42 13.96 2.06
C VAL A 86 -1.26 13.15 3.36
N PRO A 87 -2.29 12.40 3.80
CA PRO A 87 -2.34 11.79 5.13
C PRO A 87 -1.58 10.44 5.22
N TYR A 88 -0.28 10.43 4.88
CA TYR A 88 0.54 9.20 4.94
C TYR A 88 0.64 8.57 6.34
N ARG A 89 0.44 9.36 7.41
CA ARG A 89 0.65 8.91 8.79
C ARG A 89 -0.57 8.22 9.40
N ASP A 90 -1.70 8.18 8.70
CA ASP A 90 -2.95 7.62 9.22
C ASP A 90 -2.95 6.07 9.22
N SER A 91 -2.02 5.46 8.49
CA SER A 91 -1.82 4.02 8.37
C SER A 91 -0.35 3.68 8.12
N THR A 92 0.14 2.55 8.65
CA THR A 92 1.50 2.05 8.37
C THR A 92 1.67 1.57 6.92
N LEU A 93 0.58 1.29 6.22
CA LEU A 93 0.60 0.85 4.82
C LEU A 93 1.02 1.98 3.85
N THR A 94 0.81 3.23 4.23
CA THR A 94 1.02 4.43 3.42
C THR A 94 2.31 5.15 3.79
#